data_AF-A0A2A5M359-F1
#
_entry.id   AF-A0A2A5M359-F1
#
_cell.length_a   1.000
_cell.length_b   1.000
_cell.length_c   1.000
_cell.angle_alpha   90.00
_cell.angle_beta   90.00
_cell.angle_gamma   90.00
#
_symmetry.space_group_name_H-M   'P 1'
#
loop_
_entity.id
_entity.type
_entity.pdbx_description
1 polymer ?
#
loop_
_entity_poly.entity_id
_entity_poly.type
_entity_poly.pdbx_seq_one_letter_code
_entity_poly.pdbx_strand_id
1 'polypeptide(L)'
;IILAQAHMDEEEYKLAEFYLDEYNKKFGNSRNADYIRYLKIKAKFDAFAVPNRNQALMLESQKEIDTFLKDYPYTEYEPLVQTMLTKFNLAVFYLNSTIENLYQRIGHDESAQIYKQRLQESEFYQQSIIKPELPWYRSIFERF
;
A
#
# COMPACT_ATOMS: atom_id res chain seq x y z
N ILE A 1 -15.27 -5.72 16.31
CA ILE A 1 -13.97 -5.01 16.37
C ILE A 1 -12.86 -5.94 16.88
N ILE A 2 -12.94 -6.50 18.10
CA ILE A 2 -11.88 -7.38 18.64
C ILE A 2 -11.51 -8.55 17.70
N LEU A 3 -12.50 -9.22 17.10
CA LEU A 3 -12.25 -10.28 16.12
C LEU A 3 -11.50 -9.75 14.87
N ALA A 4 -11.90 -8.59 14.35
CA ALA A 4 -11.20 -7.98 13.21
C ALA A 4 -9.75 -7.64 13.57
N GLN A 5 -9.51 -7.10 14.76
CA GLN A 5 -8.17 -6.78 15.27
C GLN A 5 -7.31 -8.04 15.38
N ALA A 6 -7.85 -9.14 15.92
CA ALA A 6 -7.14 -10.41 15.99
C ALA A 6 -6.73 -10.92 14.60
N HIS A 7 -7.61 -10.80 13.61
CA HIS A 7 -7.26 -11.16 12.23
C HIS A 7 -6.25 -10.20 11.59
N MET A 8 -6.23 -8.92 11.97
CA MET A 8 -5.18 -7.99 11.54
C MET A 8 -3.82 -8.38 12.11
N ASP A 9 -3.78 -8.79 13.37
CA ASP A 9 -2.54 -9.21 14.05
C ASP A 9 -1.95 -10.48 13.42
N GLU A 10 -2.79 -11.32 12.81
CA GLU A 10 -2.42 -12.51 12.02
C GLU A 10 -2.24 -12.22 10.50
N GLU A 11 -2.24 -10.94 10.09
CA GLU A 11 -2.12 -10.49 8.68
C GLU A 11 -3.26 -10.98 7.75
N GLU A 12 -4.38 -11.45 8.31
CA GLU A 12 -5.55 -11.98 7.60
C GLU A 12 -6.53 -10.85 7.20
N TYR A 13 -6.05 -9.90 6.39
CA TYR A 13 -6.80 -8.66 6.10
C TYR A 13 -8.21 -8.90 5.51
N LYS A 14 -8.41 -9.95 4.71
CA LYS A 14 -9.73 -10.27 4.13
C LYS A 14 -10.75 -10.65 5.20
N LEU A 15 -10.28 -11.37 6.22
CA LEU A 15 -11.12 -11.82 7.32
C LEU A 15 -11.36 -10.67 8.31
N ALA A 16 -10.34 -9.84 8.55
CA ALA A 16 -10.50 -8.58 9.26
C ALA A 16 -11.54 -7.67 8.58
N GLU A 17 -11.44 -7.48 7.26
CA GLU A 17 -12.38 -6.71 6.46
C GLU A 17 -13.80 -7.26 6.54
N PHE A 18 -13.97 -8.59 6.43
CA PHE A 18 -15.26 -9.24 6.60
C PHE A 18 -15.91 -8.90 7.96
N TYR A 19 -15.16 -9.02 9.06
CA TYR A 19 -15.69 -8.69 10.38
C TYR A 19 -15.96 -7.20 10.59
N LEU A 20 -15.20 -6.32 9.93
CA LEU A 20 -15.46 -4.88 9.94
C LEU A 20 -16.73 -4.53 9.17
N ASP A 21 -16.97 -5.18 8.03
CA ASP A 21 -18.20 -5.00 7.26
C ASP A 21 -19.43 -5.50 8.04
N GLU A 22 -19.35 -6.66 8.69
CA GLU A 22 -20.42 -7.18 9.54
C GLU A 22 -20.69 -6.27 10.75
N TYR A 23 -19.64 -5.68 11.33
CA TYR A 23 -19.79 -4.69 12.38
C TYR A 23 -20.48 -3.41 11.86
N ASN A 24 -20.07 -2.90 10.69
CA ASN A 24 -20.65 -1.71 10.09
C ASN A 24 -22.14 -1.91 9.76
N LYS A 25 -22.53 -3.07 9.25
CA LYS A 25 -23.94 -3.38 8.96
C LYS A 25 -24.83 -3.32 10.21
N LYS A 26 -24.31 -3.76 11.36
CA LYS A 26 -25.08 -3.85 12.61
C LYS A 26 -25.02 -2.59 13.47
N PHE A 27 -23.87 -1.92 13.49
CA PHE A 27 -23.55 -0.85 14.45
C PHE A 27 -22.96 0.41 13.80
N GLY A 28 -22.88 0.44 12.47
CA GLY A 28 -22.38 1.59 11.71
C GLY A 28 -23.32 2.79 11.81
N ASN A 29 -22.75 3.95 12.01
CA ASN A 29 -23.41 5.24 12.00
C ASN A 29 -22.44 6.33 11.54
N SER A 30 -22.93 7.56 11.36
CA SER A 30 -22.11 8.66 10.84
C SER A 30 -20.91 9.02 11.72
N ARG A 31 -20.91 8.66 13.01
CA ARG A 31 -19.83 8.98 13.95
C ARG A 31 -18.70 7.96 13.97
N ASN A 32 -18.91 6.75 13.41
CA ASN A 32 -17.90 5.68 13.44
C ASN A 32 -17.57 5.10 12.05
N ALA A 33 -18.24 5.58 10.99
CA ALA A 33 -18.04 5.09 9.64
C ALA A 33 -16.61 5.34 9.13
N ASP A 34 -16.02 6.49 9.49
CA ASP A 34 -14.64 6.83 9.15
C ASP A 34 -13.65 5.94 9.90
N TYR A 35 -13.85 5.71 11.19
CA TYR A 35 -13.03 4.80 11.98
C TYR A 35 -13.03 3.37 11.42
N ILE A 36 -14.21 2.86 11.04
CA ILE A 36 -14.32 1.52 10.46
C ILE A 36 -13.56 1.44 9.13
N ARG A 37 -13.70 2.44 8.25
CA ARG A 37 -12.97 2.50 6.98
C ARG A 37 -11.46 2.64 7.19
N TYR A 38 -11.04 3.45 8.16
CA TYR A 38 -9.65 3.53 8.58
C TYR A 38 -9.11 2.16 9.01
N LEU A 39 -9.86 1.40 9.83
CA LEU A 39 -9.43 0.05 10.23
C LEU A 39 -9.29 -0.91 9.04
N LYS A 40 -10.15 -0.79 8.02
CA LYS A 40 -10.02 -1.58 6.78
C LYS A 40 -8.74 -1.25 6.02
N ILE A 41 -8.45 0.05 5.86
CA ILE A 41 -7.20 0.53 5.25
C ILE A 41 -5.99 0.02 6.03
N LYS A 42 -6.03 0.15 7.37
CA LYS A 42 -4.96 -0.34 8.25
C LYS A 42 -4.76 -1.84 8.12
N ALA A 43 -5.84 -2.62 8.06
CA ALA A 43 -5.76 -4.08 7.91
C ALA A 43 -5.07 -4.48 6.61
N LYS A 44 -5.41 -3.81 5.50
CA LYS A 44 -4.74 -4.01 4.21
C LYS A 44 -3.28 -3.60 4.28
N PHE A 45 -2.98 -2.45 4.87
CA PHE A 45 -1.62 -1.95 5.05
C PHE A 45 -0.73 -2.93 5.85
N ASP A 46 -1.24 -3.43 6.98
CA ASP A 46 -0.49 -4.36 7.83
C ASP A 46 -0.25 -5.71 7.14
N ALA A 47 -1.11 -6.11 6.21
CA ALA A 47 -0.93 -7.33 5.40
C ALA A 47 0.27 -7.26 4.43
N PHE A 48 0.86 -6.08 4.23
CA PHE A 48 2.06 -5.93 3.40
C PHE A 48 3.34 -6.24 4.18
N ALA A 49 3.52 -7.50 4.58
CA ALA A 49 4.77 -7.98 5.15
C ALA A 49 5.93 -7.99 4.13
N VAL A 50 5.63 -7.98 2.82
CA VAL A 50 6.64 -7.98 1.75
C VAL A 50 6.27 -6.97 0.64
N PRO A 51 7.06 -5.89 0.44
CA PRO A 51 6.73 -4.79 -0.48
C PRO A 51 6.48 -5.18 -1.95
N ASN A 52 7.10 -6.26 -2.41
CA ASN A 52 7.17 -6.60 -3.84
C ASN A 52 6.17 -7.69 -4.29
N ARG A 53 5.31 -8.22 -3.41
CA ARG A 53 4.52 -9.42 -3.73
C ARG A 53 3.10 -9.16 -4.20
N ASN A 54 2.51 -8.02 -3.87
CA ASN A 54 1.10 -7.76 -4.18
C ASN A 54 0.88 -6.34 -4.74
N GLN A 55 1.37 -6.11 -5.96
CA GLN A 55 1.22 -4.83 -6.65
C GLN A 55 -0.26 -4.43 -6.80
N ALA A 56 -1.14 -5.38 -7.11
CA ALA A 56 -2.57 -5.11 -7.28
C ALA A 56 -3.20 -4.57 -5.98
N LEU A 57 -2.99 -5.25 -4.85
CA LEU A 57 -3.50 -4.78 -3.56
C LEU A 57 -2.95 -3.40 -3.18
N MET A 58 -1.70 -3.10 -3.55
CA MET A 58 -1.07 -1.83 -3.22
C MET A 58 -1.70 -0.68 -4.00
N LEU A 59 -1.90 -0.85 -5.31
CA LEU A 59 -2.59 0.13 -6.16
C LEU A 59 -4.06 0.31 -5.73
N GLU A 60 -4.73 -0.77 -5.35
CA GLU A 60 -6.09 -0.72 -4.79
C GLU A 60 -6.12 0.06 -3.48
N SER A 61 -5.16 -0.18 -2.59
CA SER A 61 -5.06 0.49 -1.29
C SER A 61 -4.79 1.99 -1.44
N GLN A 62 -3.94 2.41 -2.39
CA GLN A 62 -3.74 3.83 -2.71
C GLN A 62 -5.05 4.51 -3.11
N LYS A 63 -5.81 3.87 -4.02
CA LYS A 63 -7.11 4.38 -4.46
C LYS A 63 -8.13 4.45 -3.31
N GLU A 64 -8.15 3.45 -2.45
CA GLU A 64 -9.03 3.41 -1.27
C GLU A 64 -8.70 4.55 -0.29
N ILE A 65 -7.42 4.81 -0.03
CA ILE A 65 -6.98 5.93 0.81
C ILE A 65 -7.37 7.28 0.19
N ASP A 66 -7.15 7.47 -1.11
CA ASP A 66 -7.55 8.70 -1.81
C ASP A 66 -9.06 8.94 -1.73
N THR A 67 -9.87 7.88 -1.87
CA THR A 67 -11.33 7.96 -1.69
C THR A 67 -11.69 8.29 -0.24
N PHE A 68 -11.04 7.64 0.73
CA PHE A 68 -11.27 7.91 2.15
C PHE A 68 -10.98 9.37 2.53
N LEU A 69 -9.85 9.92 2.07
CA LEU A 69 -9.47 11.31 2.32
C LEU A 69 -10.44 12.32 1.67
N LYS A 70 -11.05 11.96 0.53
CA LYS A 70 -12.09 12.78 -0.12
C LYS A 70 -13.44 12.68 0.60
N ASP A 71 -13.82 11.47 1.02
CA ASP A 71 -15.09 11.21 1.70
C ASP A 71 -15.09 11.80 3.13
N TYR A 72 -13.93 11.82 3.80
CA TYR A 72 -13.77 12.24 5.19
C TYR A 72 -12.63 13.27 5.37
N PRO A 73 -12.77 14.50 4.83
CA PRO A 73 -11.70 15.50 4.81
C PRO A 73 -11.32 16.07 6.19
N TYR A 74 -12.09 15.78 7.24
CA TYR A 74 -11.85 16.27 8.62
C TYR A 74 -11.71 15.12 9.63
N THR A 75 -11.38 13.91 9.16
CA THR A 75 -11.20 12.75 10.04
C THR A 75 -9.92 12.86 10.87
N GLU A 76 -9.98 12.42 12.12
CA GLU A 76 -8.80 12.38 13.00
C GLU A 76 -7.72 11.41 12.52
N TYR A 77 -8.08 10.46 11.65
CA TYR A 77 -7.17 9.45 11.09
C TYR A 77 -6.38 9.94 9.87
N GLU A 78 -6.62 11.16 9.39
CA GLU A 78 -5.96 11.73 8.20
C GLU A 78 -4.42 11.56 8.23
N PRO A 79 -3.70 11.94 9.31
CA PRO A 79 -2.24 11.83 9.33
C PRO A 79 -1.76 10.37 9.22
N LEU A 80 -2.54 9.43 9.77
CA LEU A 80 -2.20 8.01 9.75
C LEU A 80 -2.35 7.43 8.34
N VAL A 81 -3.48 7.70 7.68
CA VAL A 81 -3.72 7.21 6.31
C VAL A 81 -2.83 7.90 5.29
N GLN A 82 -2.51 9.19 5.47
CA GLN A 82 -1.54 9.89 4.61
C GLN A 82 -0.15 9.26 4.76
N THR A 83 0.26 8.92 5.97
CA THR A 83 1.53 8.19 6.20
C THR A 83 1.54 6.85 5.47
N MET A 84 0.44 6.09 5.53
CA MET A 84 0.30 4.82 4.80
C MET A 84 0.36 5.05 3.28
N LEU A 85 -0.32 6.08 2.77
CA LEU A 85 -0.30 6.45 1.36
C LEU A 85 1.11 6.79 0.88
N THR A 86 1.84 7.64 1.62
CA THR A 86 3.24 7.96 1.30
C THR A 86 4.10 6.70 1.25
N LYS A 87 3.95 5.78 2.22
CA LYS A 87 4.68 4.51 2.21
C LYS A 87 4.35 3.65 0.99
N PHE A 88 3.07 3.56 0.60
CA PHE A 88 2.68 2.88 -0.63
C PHE A 88 3.25 3.54 -1.88
N ASN A 89 3.21 4.87 -1.97
CA ASN A 89 3.76 5.58 -3.12
C ASN A 89 5.27 5.35 -3.25
N LEU A 90 6.01 5.35 -2.14
CA LEU A 90 7.44 5.01 -2.10
C LEU A 90 7.68 3.55 -2.53
N ALA A 91 6.85 2.61 -2.10
CA ALA A 91 6.94 1.21 -2.50
C ALA A 91 6.67 1.03 -4.01
N VAL A 92 5.67 1.71 -4.57
CA VAL A 92 5.39 1.72 -6.02
C VAL A 92 6.55 2.34 -6.81
N PHE A 93 7.13 3.44 -6.31
CA PHE A 93 8.29 4.07 -6.92
C PHE A 93 9.48 3.09 -6.97
N TYR A 94 9.79 2.43 -5.85
CA TYR A 94 10.84 1.43 -5.77
C TYR A 94 10.59 0.23 -6.70
N LEU A 95 9.35 -0.25 -6.75
CA LEU A 95 8.94 -1.33 -7.65
C LEU A 95 9.14 -0.93 -9.12
N ASN A 96 8.70 0.26 -9.52
CA ASN A 96 8.88 0.77 -10.88
C ASN A 96 10.37 0.87 -11.26
N SER A 97 11.24 1.27 -10.33
CA SER A 97 12.69 1.27 -10.54
C SER A 97 13.25 -0.14 -10.72
N THR A 98 12.76 -1.11 -9.96
CA THR A 98 13.17 -2.51 -10.10
C THR A 98 12.73 -3.09 -11.45
N ILE A 99 11.51 -2.76 -11.90
CA ILE A 99 10.98 -3.20 -13.21
C ILE A 99 11.76 -2.56 -14.36
N GLU A 100 12.09 -1.26 -14.25
CA GLU A 100 12.90 -0.56 -15.25
C GLU A 100 14.28 -1.21 -15.43
N ASN A 101 15.00 -1.45 -14.32
CA ASN A 101 16.29 -2.13 -14.32
C ASN A 101 16.19 -3.56 -14.90
N LEU A 102 15.14 -4.30 -14.55
CA LEU A 102 14.90 -5.63 -15.10
C LEU A 102 14.77 -5.60 -16.62
N TYR A 103 13.94 -4.69 -17.16
CA TYR A 103 13.73 -4.59 -18.60
C TYR A 103 14.98 -4.17 -19.36
N GLN A 104 15.78 -3.25 -18.82
CA GLN A 104 17.09 -2.91 -19.39
C GLN A 104 17.99 -4.14 -19.50
N ARG A 105 18.08 -4.94 -18.43
CA ARG A 105 18.97 -6.12 -18.38
C ARG A 105 18.58 -7.20 -19.41
N ILE A 106 17.29 -7.40 -19.65
CA ILE A 106 16.81 -8.41 -20.60
C ILE A 106 16.66 -7.88 -22.03
N GLY A 107 17.10 -6.64 -22.30
CA GLY A 107 17.11 -6.05 -23.64
C GLY A 107 15.74 -5.58 -24.14
N HIS A 108 14.82 -5.25 -23.24
CA HIS A 108 13.50 -4.69 -23.57
C HIS A 108 13.48 -3.17 -23.36
N ASP A 109 14.31 -2.45 -24.12
CA ASP A 109 14.55 -1.02 -23.94
C ASP A 109 13.29 -0.15 -24.05
N GLU A 110 12.36 -0.48 -24.97
CA GLU A 110 11.08 0.22 -25.10
C GLU A 110 10.23 0.11 -23.83
N SER A 111 10.20 -1.07 -23.20
CA SER A 111 9.49 -1.29 -21.95
C SER A 111 10.18 -0.60 -20.78
N ALA A 112 11.52 -0.64 -20.73
CA ALA A 112 12.29 0.10 -19.74
C ALA A 112 11.99 1.60 -19.79
N GLN A 113 11.91 2.17 -21.00
CA GLN A 113 11.64 3.59 -21.20
C GLN A 113 10.27 4.02 -20.63
N ILE A 114 9.24 3.17 -20.73
CA ILE A 114 7.93 3.43 -20.12
C ILE A 114 8.05 3.58 -18.60
N TYR A 115 8.77 2.67 -17.93
CA TYR A 115 8.94 2.75 -16.48
C TYR A 115 9.87 3.89 -16.07
N LYS A 116 10.89 4.20 -16.87
CA LYS A 116 11.74 5.37 -16.69
C LYS A 116 10.95 6.67 -16.71
N GLN A 117 10.01 6.82 -17.66
CA GLN A 117 9.13 7.98 -17.71
C GLN A 117 8.25 8.07 -16.46
N ARG A 118 7.65 6.94 -16.02
CA ARG A 118 6.85 6.91 -14.78
C ARG A 118 7.66 7.33 -13.55
N LEU A 119 8.94 6.93 -13.48
CA LEU A 119 9.83 7.35 -12.40
C LEU A 119 10.08 8.85 -12.45
N GLN A 120 10.32 9.41 -13.64
CA GLN A 120 10.57 10.85 -13.83
C GLN A 120 9.36 11.73 -13.51
N GLU A 121 8.15 11.24 -13.75
CA GLU A 121 6.89 11.92 -13.42
C GLU A 121 6.55 11.84 -11.92
N SER A 122 7.22 10.98 -11.16
CA SER A 122 6.97 10.80 -9.74
C SER A 122 7.54 11.95 -8.90
N GLU A 123 6.79 12.39 -7.89
CA GLU A 123 7.25 13.36 -6.89
C GLU A 123 8.53 12.94 -6.16
N PHE A 124 8.83 11.64 -6.12
CA PHE A 124 10.00 11.09 -5.44
C PHE A 124 11.26 11.04 -6.30
N TYR A 125 11.20 11.34 -7.61
CA TYR A 125 12.33 11.15 -8.54
C TYR A 125 13.62 11.85 -8.11
N GLN A 126 13.50 13.06 -7.58
CA GLN A 126 14.63 13.90 -7.15
C GLN A 126 14.86 13.87 -5.64
N GLN A 127 14.12 13.03 -4.90
CA GLN A 127 14.18 12.98 -3.45
C GLN A 127 15.20 11.94 -2.97
N SER A 128 15.78 12.18 -1.79
CA SER A 128 16.59 11.18 -1.12
C SER A 128 15.67 10.17 -0.43
N ILE A 129 15.64 8.93 -0.95
CA ILE A 129 14.78 7.87 -0.45
C ILE A 129 15.62 6.77 0.19
N ILE A 130 15.18 6.31 1.35
CA ILE A 130 15.74 5.11 1.99
C ILE A 130 15.17 3.89 1.25
N LYS A 131 16.05 3.10 0.63
CA LYS A 131 15.64 1.84 -0.01
C LYS A 131 15.20 0.82 1.05
N PRO A 132 14.21 -0.03 0.75
CA PRO A 132 13.80 -1.09 1.66
C PRO A 132 14.96 -2.06 1.92
N GLU A 133 15.12 -2.47 3.18
CA GLU A 133 16.12 -3.48 3.54
C GLU A 133 15.69 -4.85 3.00
N LEU A 134 16.60 -5.49 2.26
CA LEU A 134 16.39 -6.83 1.73
C LEU A 134 17.26 -7.82 2.53
N PRO A 135 16.65 -8.75 3.30
CA PRO A 135 17.42 -9.77 4.00
C PRO A 135 18.27 -10.60 3.04
N TRP A 136 19.48 -10.95 3.48
CA TRP A 136 20.47 -11.65 2.64
C TRP A 136 19.93 -12.93 1.99
N TYR A 137 19.12 -13.70 2.71
CA TYR A 137 18.54 -14.95 2.22
C TYR A 137 17.46 -14.75 1.15
N ARG A 138 16.83 -13.56 1.07
CA ARG A 138 15.91 -13.18 -0.01
C ARG A 138 16.63 -12.58 -1.20
N SER A 139 17.81 -12.00 -0.98
CA SER A 139 18.56 -11.29 -2.01
C SER A 139 18.89 -12.12 -3.25
N ILE A 140 19.07 -13.44 -3.11
CA ILE A 140 19.31 -14.34 -4.25
C ILE A 140 18.11 -14.46 -5.20
N PHE A 141 16.90 -14.16 -4.72
CA PHE A 141 15.65 -14.22 -5.49
C PHE A 141 15.07 -12.85 -5.81
N GLU A 142 15.53 -11.78 -5.14
CA GLU A 142 14.89 -10.46 -5.17
C GLU A 142 15.87 -9.31 -5.50
N ARG A 143 17.20 -9.56 -5.62
CA ARG A 143 18.11 -8.60 -6.27
C ARG A 143 17.96 -8.73 -7.77
N PHE A 144 17.32 -7.74 -8.37
CA PHE A 144 17.23 -7.58 -9.83
C PHE A 144 17.79 -6.24 -10.25
#